data_AF-A0A819Y5X1-F1
#
_entry.id   AF-A0A819Y5X1-F1
#
_cell.length_a   1.000
_cell.length_b   1.000
_cell.length_c   1.000
_cell.angle_alpha   90.00
_cell.angle_beta   90.00
_cell.angle_gamma   90.00
#
_symmetry.space_group_name_H-M   'P 1'
#
loop_
_entity.id
_entity.type
_entity.pdbx_description
1 polymer ?
#
loop_
_entity_poly.entity_id
_entity_poly.type
_entity_poly.pdbx_seq_one_letter_code
_entity_poly.pdbx_strand_id
1 'polypeptide(L)'
;MIGMQIVSNLWEFIYAMGRTLTRLFRNHGKKYEDEPWEEDYNLYDFNSIVLIDEYLELAIQFGFVTLFAVAFPLAPLFALINNLVELRLDAWKLLTRYKRPIPFKAADIGIWSDIFSGVSYLAVLTNAIVIAWTSEFIPKMAYRILQSTGSSLSGYVDWTLTSISIADYNNTGRMPPDVPGGLTYCRYRDFRSSAAPYTESSIYWNVLAARLAFIIVFEHAVFFIIYILNWLVPDVPKTIQNKIDHERYIDQRERWTHETTDEKFKQAAVTSEAISRMFRISTNLPNSTLETKDKPPTQRPVQRKNNRIGVSRIDE
;
A
#
# COMPACT_ATOMS: atom_id res chain seq x y z
N MET A 1 -13.17 10.70 9.68
CA MET A 1 -12.61 10.37 8.36
C MET A 1 -12.96 11.46 7.36
N ILE A 2 -14.13 11.41 6.71
CA ILE A 2 -14.55 12.35 5.66
C ILE A 2 -14.44 13.82 6.09
N GLY A 3 -14.91 14.16 7.29
CA GLY A 3 -14.83 15.55 7.78
C GLY A 3 -13.41 16.06 7.98
N MET A 4 -12.49 15.24 8.49
CA MET A 4 -11.09 15.64 8.71
C MET A 4 -10.33 15.74 7.39
N GLN A 5 -10.56 14.82 6.45
CA GLN A 5 -9.94 14.87 5.11
C GLN A 5 -10.46 16.05 4.29
N ILE A 6 -11.78 16.28 4.27
CA ILE A 6 -12.35 17.45 3.59
C ILE A 6 -11.79 18.75 4.17
N VAL A 7 -11.72 18.87 5.50
CA VAL A 7 -11.17 20.05 6.17
C VAL A 7 -9.68 20.21 5.89
N SER A 8 -8.90 19.12 5.87
CA SER A 8 -7.47 19.14 5.53
C SER A 8 -7.26 19.66 4.11
N ASN A 9 -7.98 19.09 3.14
CA ASN A 9 -7.86 19.43 1.73
C ASN A 9 -8.34 20.87 1.45
N LEU A 10 -9.44 21.29 2.08
CA LEU A 10 -9.90 22.69 2.03
C LEU A 10 -8.90 23.63 2.67
N TRP A 11 -8.33 23.28 3.82
CA TRP A 11 -7.34 24.11 4.50
C TRP A 11 -6.09 24.28 3.63
N GLU A 12 -5.60 23.21 3.02
CA GLU A 12 -4.46 23.25 2.12
C GLU A 12 -4.73 24.11 0.88
N PHE A 13 -5.92 23.97 0.28
CA PHE A 13 -6.36 24.80 -0.84
C PHE A 13 -6.54 26.29 -0.48
N ILE A 14 -7.13 26.59 0.68
CA ILE A 14 -7.32 27.96 1.16
C ILE A 14 -5.97 28.60 1.49
N TYR A 15 -5.08 27.87 2.16
CA TYR A 15 -3.72 28.33 2.46
C TYR A 15 -2.93 28.61 1.17
N ALA A 16 -3.14 27.80 0.15
CA ALA A 16 -2.61 27.97 -1.19
C ALA A 16 -3.09 29.25 -1.87
N MET A 17 -4.40 29.39 -1.97
CA MET A 17 -5.01 30.55 -2.60
C MET A 17 -4.63 31.84 -1.86
N GLY A 18 -4.62 31.81 -0.53
CA GLY A 18 -4.23 32.93 0.30
C GLY A 18 -2.80 33.40 0.06
N ARG A 19 -1.83 32.48 -0.08
CA ARG A 19 -0.43 32.83 -0.37
C ARG A 19 -0.26 33.43 -1.77
N THR A 20 -0.96 32.88 -2.78
CA THR A 20 -0.98 33.43 -4.14
C THR A 20 -1.56 34.84 -4.16
N LEU A 21 -2.70 35.06 -3.48
CA LEU A 21 -3.27 36.40 -3.30
C LEU A 21 -2.28 37.35 -2.63
N THR A 22 -1.64 36.92 -1.54
CA THR A 22 -0.68 37.75 -0.79
C THR A 22 0.53 38.13 -1.66
N ARG A 23 1.04 37.21 -2.48
CA ARG A 23 2.10 37.50 -3.45
C ARG A 23 1.67 38.52 -4.49
N LEU A 24 0.46 38.38 -5.04
CA LEU A 24 -0.12 39.35 -5.98
C LEU A 24 -0.25 40.74 -5.36
N PHE A 25 -0.76 40.85 -4.13
CA PHE A 25 -0.86 42.12 -3.41
C PHE A 25 0.51 42.71 -3.07
N ARG A 26 1.49 41.90 -2.67
CA ARG A 26 2.85 42.36 -2.32
C ARG A 26 3.66 42.81 -3.55
N ASN A 27 3.43 42.19 -4.69
CA ASN A 27 4.10 42.54 -5.95
C ASN A 27 3.37 43.68 -6.70
N HIS A 28 2.20 44.11 -6.22
CA HIS A 28 1.46 45.25 -6.75
C HIS A 28 2.26 46.55 -6.58
N GLY A 29 3.06 46.91 -7.58
CA GLY A 29 3.91 48.11 -7.60
C GLY A 29 5.42 47.86 -7.72
N LYS A 30 5.88 46.60 -7.73
CA LYS A 30 7.29 46.27 -8.05
C LYS A 30 7.52 46.30 -9.56
N LYS A 31 8.63 46.92 -10.00
CA LYS A 31 9.02 47.10 -11.42
C LYS A 31 10.09 46.13 -11.91
N TYR A 32 10.67 45.32 -11.03
CA TYR A 32 11.69 44.32 -11.36
C TYR A 32 11.01 42.95 -11.41
N GLU A 33 11.24 42.22 -12.51
CA GLU A 33 10.93 40.79 -12.60
C GLU A 33 12.02 40.04 -11.81
N ASP A 34 11.61 39.19 -10.87
CA ASP A 34 12.53 38.35 -10.13
C ASP A 34 13.16 37.34 -11.12
N GLU A 35 14.46 37.05 -10.99
CA GLU A 35 15.12 36.06 -11.83
C GLU A 35 14.55 34.65 -11.53
N PRO A 36 14.44 33.73 -12.51
CA PRO A 36 13.79 32.43 -12.31
C PRO A 36 14.34 31.60 -11.15
N TRP A 37 15.64 31.70 -10.87
CA TRP A 37 16.27 30.99 -9.75
C TRP A 37 15.95 31.60 -8.38
N GLU A 38 15.60 32.89 -8.31
CA GLU A 38 15.16 33.55 -7.07
C GLU A 38 13.75 33.11 -6.69
N GLU A 39 12.87 32.93 -7.69
CA GLU A 39 11.54 32.35 -7.48
C GLU A 39 11.63 30.93 -6.93
N ASP A 40 12.47 30.09 -7.55
CA ASP A 40 12.70 28.71 -7.12
C ASP A 40 13.36 28.64 -5.73
N TYR A 41 14.28 29.54 -5.40
CA TYR A 41 14.94 29.57 -4.10
C TYR A 41 13.93 29.77 -2.95
N ASN A 42 12.84 30.50 -3.19
CA ASN A 42 11.79 30.81 -2.22
C ASN A 42 10.74 29.69 -2.03
N LEU A 43 10.83 28.59 -2.78
CA LEU A 43 9.99 27.39 -2.62
C LEU A 43 10.48 26.49 -1.49
N TYR A 44 9.64 25.55 -1.05
CA TYR A 44 10.03 24.57 -0.03
C TYR A 44 10.95 23.49 -0.62
N ASP A 45 11.94 23.03 0.15
CA ASP A 45 12.78 21.90 -0.26
C ASP A 45 11.98 20.59 -0.21
N PHE A 46 12.12 19.77 -1.25
CA PHE A 46 11.50 18.44 -1.28
C PHE A 46 12.45 17.43 -0.62
N ASN A 47 12.13 17.00 0.60
CA ASN A 47 12.87 15.98 1.33
C ASN A 47 12.08 14.66 1.39
N SER A 48 12.69 13.60 1.92
CA SER A 48 12.03 12.30 2.06
C SER A 48 10.87 12.29 3.06
N ILE A 49 10.84 13.23 4.01
CA ILE A 49 9.79 13.34 5.03
C ILE A 49 8.46 13.74 4.38
N VAL A 50 8.49 14.65 3.40
CA VAL A 50 7.30 15.02 2.62
C VAL A 50 6.63 13.79 2.04
N LEU A 51 7.40 12.90 1.39
CA LEU A 51 6.84 11.69 0.79
C LEU A 51 6.27 10.71 1.85
N ILE A 52 6.89 10.64 3.03
CA ILE A 52 6.39 9.82 4.14
C ILE A 52 5.02 10.31 4.60
N ASP A 53 4.83 11.62 4.74
CA ASP A 53 3.56 12.20 5.17
C ASP A 53 2.44 11.94 4.15
N GLU A 54 2.73 12.09 2.84
CA GLU A 54 1.78 11.79 1.77
C GLU A 54 1.37 10.30 1.76
N TYR A 55 2.35 9.38 1.94
CA TYR A 55 2.02 7.95 2.06
C TYR A 55 1.28 7.60 3.36
N LEU A 56 1.59 8.28 4.47
CA LEU A 56 0.93 8.06 5.75
C LEU A 56 -0.56 8.41 5.66
N GLU A 57 -0.89 9.52 5.00
CA GLU A 57 -2.28 9.90 4.75
C GLU A 57 -3.03 8.82 3.96
N LEU A 58 -2.43 8.32 2.88
CA LEU A 58 -3.00 7.21 2.10
C LEU A 58 -3.15 5.93 2.93
N ALA A 59 -2.16 5.59 3.77
CA ALA A 59 -2.18 4.43 4.63
C ALA A 59 -3.30 4.50 5.68
N ILE A 60 -3.50 5.67 6.30
CA ILE A 60 -4.58 5.90 7.26
C ILE A 60 -5.94 5.78 6.56
N GLN A 61 -6.11 6.38 5.38
CA GLN A 61 -7.34 6.26 4.60
C GLN A 61 -7.64 4.81 4.22
N PHE A 62 -6.64 4.08 3.75
CA PHE A 62 -6.76 2.65 3.45
C PHE A 62 -7.17 1.84 4.68
N GLY A 63 -6.56 2.12 5.84
CA GLY A 63 -6.91 1.48 7.10
C GLY A 63 -8.38 1.68 7.47
N PHE A 64 -8.89 2.91 7.38
CA PHE A 64 -10.31 3.15 7.68
C PHE A 64 -11.26 2.43 6.73
N VAL A 65 -10.92 2.38 5.44
CA VAL A 65 -11.74 1.69 4.42
C VAL A 65 -11.75 0.18 4.66
N THR A 66 -10.60 -0.41 5.00
CA THR A 66 -10.45 -1.86 5.10
C THR A 66 -10.83 -2.41 6.48
N LEU A 67 -10.37 -1.81 7.58
CA LEU A 67 -10.62 -2.30 8.94
C LEU A 67 -12.10 -2.22 9.35
N PHE A 68 -12.85 -1.26 8.80
CA PHE A 68 -14.24 -0.97 9.19
C PHE A 68 -15.23 -1.09 8.03
N ALA A 69 -14.88 -1.85 7.00
CA ALA A 69 -15.69 -2.03 5.79
C ALA A 69 -17.13 -2.48 6.09
N VAL A 70 -17.29 -3.38 7.07
CA VAL A 70 -18.61 -3.91 7.44
C VAL A 70 -19.47 -2.89 8.19
N ALA A 71 -18.85 -2.03 8.98
CA ALA A 71 -19.58 -1.02 9.76
C ALA A 71 -20.09 0.11 8.87
N PHE A 72 -19.34 0.49 7.84
CA PHE A 72 -19.72 1.56 6.92
C PHE A 72 -19.45 1.20 5.45
N PRO A 73 -20.42 0.57 4.75
CA PRO A 73 -20.25 0.10 3.38
C PRO A 73 -19.98 1.20 2.35
N LEU A 74 -20.34 2.45 2.63
CA LEU A 74 -20.12 3.60 1.74
C LEU A 74 -18.70 4.19 1.85
N ALA A 75 -17.87 3.72 2.79
CA ALA A 75 -16.49 4.22 2.97
C ALA A 75 -15.66 4.25 1.67
N PRO A 76 -15.66 3.19 0.83
CA PRO A 76 -14.86 3.17 -0.40
C PRO A 76 -15.26 4.26 -1.40
N LEU A 77 -16.55 4.61 -1.48
CA LEU A 77 -17.03 5.67 -2.37
C LEU A 77 -16.45 7.03 -1.97
N PHE A 78 -16.46 7.34 -0.67
CA PHE A 78 -15.88 8.58 -0.17
C PHE A 78 -14.37 8.61 -0.32
N ALA A 79 -13.69 7.48 -0.08
CA ALA A 79 -12.26 7.34 -0.33
C ALA A 79 -11.91 7.56 -1.81
N LEU A 80 -12.72 7.06 -2.74
CA LEU A 80 -12.52 7.29 -4.17
C LEU A 80 -12.63 8.78 -4.53
N ILE A 81 -13.67 9.47 -4.06
CA ILE A 81 -13.84 10.91 -4.31
C ILE A 81 -12.66 11.68 -3.70
N ASN A 82 -12.24 11.32 -2.48
CA ASN A 82 -11.08 11.95 -1.85
C ASN A 82 -9.83 11.76 -2.68
N ASN A 83 -9.50 10.52 -3.08
CA ASN A 83 -8.32 10.21 -3.88
C ASN A 83 -8.31 10.92 -5.24
N LEU A 84 -9.47 11.14 -5.86
CA LEU A 84 -9.57 11.88 -7.13
C LEU A 84 -9.21 13.36 -6.96
N VAL A 85 -9.63 13.97 -5.85
CA VAL A 85 -9.29 15.36 -5.51
C VAL A 85 -7.82 15.43 -5.08
N GLU A 86 -7.37 14.51 -4.23
CA GLU A 86 -6.02 14.46 -3.69
C GLU A 86 -4.97 14.36 -4.80
N LEU A 87 -5.20 13.47 -5.78
CA LEU A 87 -4.31 13.34 -6.93
C LEU A 87 -4.07 14.66 -7.66
N ARG A 88 -5.07 15.55 -7.71
CA ARG A 88 -4.94 16.87 -8.34
C ARG A 88 -4.29 17.88 -7.40
N LEU A 89 -4.62 17.84 -6.11
CA LEU A 89 -4.03 18.73 -5.10
C LEU A 89 -2.54 18.45 -4.93
N ASP A 90 -2.12 17.19 -4.82
CA ASP A 90 -0.71 16.80 -4.70
C ASP A 90 0.10 17.16 -5.94
N ALA A 91 -0.47 16.91 -7.14
CA ALA A 91 0.18 17.33 -8.38
C ALA A 91 0.38 18.86 -8.41
N TRP A 92 -0.63 19.62 -8.00
CA TRP A 92 -0.53 21.08 -7.93
C TRP A 92 0.46 21.54 -6.84
N LYS A 93 0.49 20.87 -5.69
CA LYS A 93 1.41 21.11 -4.56
C LYS A 93 2.86 20.93 -5.01
N LEU A 94 3.17 19.81 -5.67
CA LEU A 94 4.49 19.53 -6.23
C LEU A 94 4.93 20.55 -7.30
N LEU A 95 4.00 21.03 -8.13
CA LEU A 95 4.30 21.98 -9.21
C LEU A 95 4.47 23.43 -8.75
N THR A 96 3.89 23.82 -7.62
CA THR A 96 3.81 25.25 -7.22
C THR A 96 4.43 25.58 -5.86
N ARG A 97 4.59 24.60 -4.97
CA ARG A 97 5.06 24.81 -3.59
C ARG A 97 6.48 24.34 -3.35
N TYR A 98 6.90 23.28 -4.05
CA TYR A 98 8.18 22.63 -3.82
C TYR A 98 9.19 22.95 -4.93
N LYS A 99 10.46 23.03 -4.56
CA LYS A 99 11.56 22.99 -5.52
C LYS A 99 11.56 21.66 -6.24
N ARG A 100 12.05 21.66 -7.48
CA ARG A 100 12.16 20.45 -8.28
C ARG A 100 13.01 19.40 -7.54
N PRO A 101 12.47 18.22 -7.22
CA PRO A 101 13.22 17.18 -6.54
C PRO A 101 14.28 16.58 -7.46
N ILE A 102 15.37 16.12 -6.86
CA ILE A 102 16.37 15.31 -7.56
C ILE A 102 15.74 13.94 -7.85
N PRO A 103 15.72 13.47 -9.11
CA PRO A 103 15.08 12.21 -9.45
C PRO A 103 15.87 11.03 -8.87
N PHE A 104 15.19 10.22 -8.07
CA PHE A 104 15.71 8.93 -7.57
C PHE A 104 14.98 7.78 -8.27
N LYS A 105 15.69 6.69 -8.52
CA LYS A 105 15.10 5.46 -9.05
C LYS A 105 14.71 4.55 -7.88
N ALA A 106 13.44 4.21 -7.79
CA ALA A 106 12.92 3.19 -6.88
C ALA A 106 12.30 2.05 -7.69
N ALA A 107 12.47 0.81 -7.24
CA ALA A 107 11.87 -0.36 -7.87
C ALA A 107 10.42 -0.58 -7.39
N ASP A 108 10.14 -0.18 -6.16
CA ASP A 108 8.88 -0.36 -5.44
C ASP A 108 8.57 0.85 -4.54
N ILE A 109 7.46 0.77 -3.82
CA ILE A 109 7.04 1.77 -2.82
C ILE A 109 7.77 1.60 -1.46
N GLY A 110 8.67 0.61 -1.36
CA GLY A 110 9.40 0.27 -0.13
C GLY A 110 8.51 -0.28 0.99
N ILE A 111 8.81 0.11 2.23
CA ILE A 111 8.18 -0.39 3.47
C ILE A 111 6.65 -0.26 3.49
N TRP A 112 6.10 0.68 2.72
CA TRP A 112 4.67 0.88 2.65
C TRP A 112 3.93 -0.36 2.12
N SER A 113 4.54 -1.14 1.22
CA SER A 113 3.95 -2.41 0.75
C SER A 113 3.71 -3.38 1.90
N ASP A 114 4.66 -3.49 2.82
CA ASP A 114 4.54 -4.35 4.01
C ASP A 114 3.50 -3.80 5.00
N ILE A 115 3.44 -2.47 5.15
CA ILE A 115 2.42 -1.81 5.99
C ILE A 115 1.01 -2.07 5.43
N PHE A 116 0.78 -1.85 4.14
CA PHE A 116 -0.51 -2.13 3.50
C PHE A 116 -0.90 -3.60 3.61
N SER A 117 0.07 -4.51 3.46
CA SER A 117 -0.15 -5.95 3.65
C SER A 117 -0.54 -6.27 5.09
N GLY A 118 0.19 -5.74 6.08
CA GLY A 118 -0.10 -5.90 7.51
C GLY A 118 -1.48 -5.38 7.89
N VAL A 119 -1.84 -4.19 7.43
CA VAL A 119 -3.18 -3.62 7.63
C VAL A 119 -4.26 -4.49 6.98
N SER A 120 -4.00 -5.06 5.81
CA SER A 120 -4.95 -5.97 5.14
C SER A 120 -5.20 -7.25 5.93
N TYR A 121 -4.15 -7.87 6.51
CA TYR A 121 -4.30 -9.02 7.41
C TYR A 121 -5.10 -8.66 8.67
N LEU A 122 -4.79 -7.51 9.29
CA LEU A 122 -5.52 -7.01 10.47
C LEU A 122 -6.99 -6.67 10.15
N ALA A 123 -7.27 -6.23 8.93
CA ALA A 123 -8.62 -5.94 8.46
C ALA A 123 -9.52 -7.18 8.46
N VAL A 124 -9.00 -8.35 8.07
CA VAL A 124 -9.77 -9.60 8.12
C VAL A 124 -10.23 -9.90 9.55
N LEU A 125 -9.30 -9.84 10.50
CA LEU A 125 -9.58 -10.10 11.92
C LEU A 125 -10.54 -9.05 12.51
N THR A 126 -10.30 -7.77 12.23
CA THR A 126 -11.11 -6.68 12.79
C THR A 126 -12.54 -6.74 12.27
N ASN A 127 -12.75 -6.97 10.98
CA ASN A 127 -14.11 -7.12 10.44
C ASN A 127 -14.82 -8.37 11.01
N ALA A 128 -14.10 -9.48 11.22
CA ALA A 128 -14.67 -10.67 11.86
C ALA A 128 -15.17 -10.37 13.28
N ILE A 129 -14.37 -9.66 14.07
CA ILE A 129 -14.71 -9.24 15.44
C ILE A 129 -15.88 -8.25 15.43
N VAL A 130 -15.87 -7.27 14.52
CA VAL A 130 -16.95 -6.29 14.37
C VAL A 130 -18.28 -7.02 14.09
N ILE A 131 -18.30 -7.97 13.16
CA ILE A 131 -19.49 -8.79 12.88
C ILE A 131 -19.89 -9.62 14.11
N ALA A 132 -18.95 -10.31 14.76
CA ALA A 132 -19.27 -11.22 15.85
C ALA A 132 -19.83 -10.49 17.08
N TRP A 133 -19.26 -9.33 17.42
CA TRP A 133 -19.51 -8.67 18.70
C TRP A 133 -20.46 -7.48 18.61
N THR A 134 -20.32 -6.65 17.57
CA THR A 134 -21.11 -5.41 17.45
C THR A 134 -22.41 -5.61 16.67
N SER A 135 -22.47 -6.62 15.81
CA SER A 135 -23.69 -6.92 15.04
C SER A 135 -24.63 -7.87 15.77
N GLU A 136 -25.93 -7.69 15.50
CA GLU A 136 -27.00 -8.62 15.91
C GLU A 136 -27.02 -9.91 15.07
N PHE A 137 -26.10 -10.07 14.13
CA PHE A 137 -26.11 -11.20 13.20
C PHE A 137 -25.99 -12.55 13.90
N ILE A 138 -24.99 -12.73 14.78
CA ILE A 138 -24.74 -14.01 15.45
C ILE A 138 -25.88 -14.38 16.42
N PRO A 139 -26.35 -13.50 17.32
CA PRO A 139 -27.44 -13.85 18.23
C PRO A 139 -28.77 -14.13 17.49
N LYS A 140 -29.08 -13.39 16.42
CA LYS A 140 -30.25 -13.67 15.57
C LYS A 140 -30.15 -15.02 14.88
N MET A 141 -28.97 -15.38 14.38
CA MET A 141 -28.73 -16.68 13.78
C MET A 141 -28.87 -17.80 14.81
N ALA A 142 -28.27 -17.63 16.00
CA ALA A 142 -28.37 -18.59 17.10
C ALA A 142 -29.82 -18.80 17.54
N TYR A 143 -30.62 -17.73 17.68
CA TYR A 143 -32.04 -17.82 17.98
C TYR A 143 -32.81 -18.61 16.90
N ARG A 144 -32.54 -18.31 15.63
CA ARG A 144 -33.20 -18.99 14.50
C ARG A 144 -32.90 -20.49 14.47
N ILE A 145 -31.69 -20.90 14.84
CA ILE A 145 -31.27 -22.31 14.82
C ILE A 145 -31.74 -23.06 16.07
N LEU A 146 -31.62 -22.44 17.25
CA LEU A 146 -31.80 -23.12 18.53
C LEU A 146 -33.24 -23.05 19.07
N GLN A 147 -34.00 -22.00 18.72
CA GLN A 147 -35.27 -21.68 19.40
C GLN A 147 -36.46 -21.50 18.44
N SER A 148 -36.23 -21.02 17.21
CA SER A 148 -37.32 -20.66 16.29
C SER A 148 -38.04 -21.89 15.70
N THR A 149 -39.36 -21.95 15.88
CA THR A 149 -40.25 -22.87 15.16
C THR A 149 -40.67 -22.23 13.83
N GLY A 150 -40.05 -22.65 12.72
CA GLY A 150 -40.41 -22.18 11.37
C GLY A 150 -39.54 -21.04 10.81
N SER A 151 -38.34 -20.83 11.33
CA SER A 151 -37.35 -19.82 10.86
C SER A 151 -37.76 -18.34 11.00
N SER A 152 -38.86 -18.06 11.71
CA SER A 152 -39.29 -16.69 12.03
C SER A 152 -38.47 -16.08 13.18
N LEU A 153 -38.28 -14.75 13.16
CA LEU A 153 -37.69 -13.99 14.28
C LEU A 153 -38.74 -13.50 15.29
N SER A 154 -39.99 -13.97 15.20
CA SER A 154 -41.03 -13.65 16.17
C SER A 154 -40.61 -14.10 17.58
N GLY A 155 -40.58 -13.19 18.54
CA GLY A 155 -40.13 -13.47 19.91
C GLY A 155 -38.62 -13.31 20.15
N TYR A 156 -37.83 -12.88 19.16
CA TYR A 156 -36.39 -12.64 19.34
C TYR A 156 -36.09 -11.62 20.44
N VAL A 157 -36.83 -10.49 20.46
CA VAL A 157 -36.60 -9.44 21.45
C VAL A 157 -36.85 -9.95 22.87
N ASP A 158 -37.94 -10.69 23.08
CA ASP A 158 -38.24 -11.32 24.38
C ASP A 158 -37.18 -12.36 24.79
N TRP A 159 -36.57 -13.06 23.83
CA TRP A 159 -35.49 -14.01 24.09
C TRP A 159 -34.15 -13.32 24.44
N THR A 160 -33.88 -12.14 23.87
CA THR A 160 -32.64 -11.37 24.17
C THR A 160 -32.69 -10.58 25.47
N LEU A 161 -33.88 -10.40 26.06
CA LEU A 161 -34.07 -9.56 27.22
C LEU A 161 -34.15 -10.42 28.49
N THR A 162 -33.26 -10.16 29.45
CA THR A 162 -33.34 -10.75 30.79
C THR A 162 -34.11 -9.81 31.71
N SER A 163 -34.95 -10.35 32.60
CA SER A 163 -35.67 -9.57 33.60
C SER A 163 -34.94 -9.56 34.95
N ILE A 164 -34.89 -8.41 35.60
CA ILE A 164 -34.42 -8.23 36.97
C ILE A 164 -35.56 -7.74 37.86
N SER A 165 -35.70 -8.33 39.05
CA SER A 165 -36.70 -7.92 40.03
C SER A 165 -36.27 -6.65 40.75
N ILE A 166 -37.19 -5.68 40.89
CA ILE A 166 -36.90 -4.43 41.61
C ILE A 166 -36.76 -4.67 43.12
N ALA A 167 -37.40 -5.72 43.65
CA ALA A 167 -37.30 -6.10 45.05
C ALA A 167 -35.85 -6.42 45.46
N ASP A 168 -35.05 -7.01 44.56
CA ASP A 168 -33.66 -7.35 44.82
C ASP A 168 -32.77 -6.09 44.89
N TYR A 169 -33.18 -5.00 44.21
CA TYR A 169 -32.51 -3.70 44.30
C TYR A 169 -32.75 -3.01 45.64
N ASN A 170 -33.95 -3.16 46.23
CA ASN A 170 -34.30 -2.58 47.53
C ASN A 170 -33.30 -2.98 48.63
N ASN A 171 -32.84 -4.23 48.58
CA ASN A 171 -31.88 -4.78 49.53
C ASN A 171 -30.44 -4.23 49.37
N THR A 172 -30.13 -3.60 48.23
CA THR A 172 -28.78 -3.07 47.92
C THR A 172 -28.64 -1.57 48.12
N GLY A 173 -29.75 -0.85 48.35
CA GLY A 173 -29.76 0.61 48.52
C GLY A 173 -29.42 1.41 47.26
N ARG A 174 -29.36 0.78 46.07
CA ARG A 174 -28.95 1.40 44.80
C ARG A 174 -30.12 1.64 43.83
N MET A 175 -31.32 1.87 44.36
CA MET A 175 -32.50 2.06 43.51
C MET A 175 -32.39 3.37 42.71
N PRO A 176 -32.65 3.36 41.38
CA PRO A 176 -32.66 4.58 40.59
C PRO A 176 -33.75 5.55 41.08
N PRO A 177 -33.51 6.87 41.07
CA PRO A 177 -34.46 7.86 41.61
C PRO A 177 -35.77 8.00 40.80
N ASP A 178 -35.80 7.57 39.53
CA ASP A 178 -36.91 7.80 38.60
C ASP A 178 -37.76 6.56 38.28
N VAL A 179 -37.86 5.56 39.17
CA VAL A 179 -38.67 4.36 38.89
C VAL A 179 -40.16 4.68 39.07
N PRO A 180 -41.01 4.56 38.02
CA PRO A 180 -42.45 4.72 38.15
C PRO A 180 -43.06 3.73 39.16
N GLY A 181 -43.98 4.19 40.01
CA GLY A 181 -44.66 3.34 40.98
C GLY A 181 -45.45 2.21 40.31
N GLY A 182 -45.32 0.99 40.82
CA GLY A 182 -46.07 -0.19 40.35
C GLY A 182 -45.31 -1.16 39.44
N LEU A 183 -44.04 -0.88 39.12
CA LEU A 183 -43.17 -1.82 38.38
C LEU A 183 -42.67 -2.95 39.30
N THR A 184 -42.82 -4.19 38.85
CA THR A 184 -42.33 -5.38 39.57
C THR A 184 -40.96 -5.86 39.09
N TYR A 185 -40.69 -5.71 37.79
CA TYR A 185 -39.42 -6.11 37.17
C TYR A 185 -39.04 -5.15 36.03
N CYS A 186 -37.76 -5.05 35.74
CA CYS A 186 -37.20 -4.34 34.59
C CYS A 186 -36.56 -5.34 33.64
N ARG A 187 -36.47 -5.03 32.34
CA ARG A 187 -35.77 -5.86 31.36
C ARG A 187 -34.53 -5.15 30.84
N TYR A 188 -33.43 -5.88 30.70
CA TYR A 188 -32.18 -5.38 30.15
C TYR A 188 -31.60 -6.39 29.16
N ARG A 189 -30.73 -5.90 28.28
CA ARG A 189 -30.17 -6.68 27.19
C ARG A 189 -28.91 -7.43 27.66
N ASP A 190 -29.09 -8.66 28.09
CA ASP A 190 -28.02 -9.60 28.43
C ASP A 190 -28.60 -11.02 28.47
N PHE A 191 -27.74 -12.05 28.46
CA PHE A 191 -28.14 -13.46 28.53
C PHE A 191 -27.91 -14.04 29.94
N ARG A 192 -28.52 -13.44 30.95
CA ARG A 192 -28.41 -13.88 32.36
C ARG A 192 -29.65 -14.63 32.81
N SER A 193 -29.54 -15.33 33.94
CA SER A 193 -30.69 -15.88 34.64
C SER A 193 -31.54 -14.74 35.22
N SER A 194 -32.87 -14.85 35.12
CA SER A 194 -33.80 -13.85 35.67
C SER A 194 -33.96 -13.92 37.20
N ALA A 195 -33.32 -14.90 37.86
CA ALA A 195 -33.37 -15.06 39.31
C ALA A 195 -31.99 -14.81 39.93
N ALA A 196 -31.96 -14.25 41.15
CA ALA A 196 -30.75 -14.12 41.95
C ALA A 196 -30.05 -15.49 42.08
N PRO A 197 -28.72 -15.59 41.85
CA PRO A 197 -27.71 -14.51 41.81
C PRO A 197 -27.45 -13.85 40.42
N TYR A 198 -28.37 -13.95 39.45
CA TYR A 198 -28.23 -13.31 38.13
C TYR A 198 -26.99 -13.74 37.34
N THR A 199 -26.63 -15.02 37.47
CA THR A 199 -25.52 -15.64 36.76
C THR A 199 -25.83 -15.87 35.28
N GLU A 200 -24.77 -16.12 34.53
CA GLU A 200 -24.71 -16.26 33.10
C GLU A 200 -25.42 -17.56 32.72
N SER A 201 -26.41 -17.44 31.83
CA SER A 201 -27.22 -18.59 31.41
C SER A 201 -26.46 -19.52 30.46
N SER A 202 -26.96 -20.73 30.22
CA SER A 202 -26.40 -21.61 29.17
C SER A 202 -26.46 -20.96 27.78
N ILE A 203 -27.46 -20.12 27.53
CA ILE A 203 -27.63 -19.37 26.27
C ILE A 203 -26.44 -18.40 26.06
N TYR A 204 -25.98 -17.74 27.12
CA TYR A 204 -24.81 -16.86 27.05
C TYR A 204 -23.60 -17.59 26.48
N TRP A 205 -23.28 -18.76 27.04
CA TRP A 205 -22.14 -19.57 26.62
C TRP A 205 -22.29 -20.10 25.20
N ASN A 206 -23.51 -20.50 24.79
CA ASN A 206 -23.77 -20.93 23.42
C ASN A 206 -23.58 -19.78 22.41
N VAL A 207 -24.06 -18.58 22.72
CA VAL A 207 -23.88 -17.40 21.86
C VAL A 207 -22.41 -16.97 21.83
N LEU A 208 -21.70 -17.01 22.97
CA LEU A 208 -20.27 -16.72 23.04
C LEU A 208 -19.45 -17.72 22.20
N ALA A 209 -19.73 -19.02 22.33
CA ALA A 209 -19.09 -20.05 21.53
C ALA A 209 -19.37 -19.85 20.03
N ALA A 210 -20.61 -19.51 19.65
CA ALA A 210 -20.97 -19.22 18.27
C ALA A 210 -20.21 -17.99 17.71
N ARG A 211 -20.01 -16.94 18.53
CA ARG A 211 -19.21 -15.76 18.15
C ARG A 211 -17.76 -16.13 17.86
N LEU A 212 -17.13 -16.90 18.76
CA LEU A 212 -15.74 -17.32 18.61
C LEU A 212 -15.57 -18.27 17.41
N ALA A 213 -16.47 -19.23 17.24
CA ALA A 213 -16.47 -20.14 16.10
C ALA A 213 -16.63 -19.38 14.78
N PHE A 214 -17.51 -18.37 14.74
CA PHE A 214 -17.68 -17.53 13.56
C PHE A 214 -16.39 -16.81 13.17
N ILE A 215 -15.66 -16.24 14.14
CA ILE A 215 -14.39 -15.55 13.87
C ILE A 215 -13.39 -16.50 13.20
N ILE A 216 -13.21 -17.70 13.77
CA ILE A 216 -12.29 -18.71 13.23
C ILE A 216 -12.68 -19.10 11.81
N VAL A 217 -13.96 -19.43 11.58
CA VAL A 217 -14.44 -19.86 10.26
C VAL A 217 -14.32 -18.74 9.23
N PHE A 218 -14.72 -17.52 9.60
CA PHE A 218 -14.65 -16.36 8.72
C PHE A 218 -13.21 -16.05 8.32
N GLU A 219 -12.29 -16.03 9.28
CA GLU A 219 -10.87 -15.78 9.06
C GLU A 219 -10.26 -16.80 8.09
N HIS A 220 -10.43 -18.10 8.35
CA HIS A 220 -9.89 -19.15 7.49
C HIS A 220 -10.52 -19.15 6.11
N ALA A 221 -11.83 -18.86 5.99
CA ALA A 221 -12.50 -18.76 4.71
C ALA A 221 -11.95 -17.60 3.86
N VAL A 222 -11.75 -16.43 4.46
CA VAL A 222 -11.20 -15.26 3.76
C VAL A 222 -9.74 -15.51 3.35
N PHE A 223 -8.91 -16.05 4.23
CA PHE A 223 -7.52 -16.40 3.87
C PHE A 223 -7.43 -17.47 2.80
N PHE A 224 -8.35 -18.45 2.81
CA PHE A 224 -8.43 -19.44 1.74
C PHE A 224 -8.79 -18.80 0.39
N ILE A 225 -9.73 -17.85 0.37
CA ILE A 225 -10.05 -17.10 -0.85
C ILE A 225 -8.85 -16.28 -1.33
N ILE A 226 -8.15 -15.59 -0.43
CA ILE A 226 -6.93 -14.84 -0.76
C ILE A 226 -5.86 -15.78 -1.34
N TYR A 227 -5.68 -16.96 -0.76
CA TYR A 227 -4.76 -17.97 -1.28
C TYR A 227 -5.12 -18.40 -2.71
N ILE A 228 -6.41 -18.64 -2.99
CA ILE A 228 -6.88 -18.95 -4.35
C ILE A 228 -6.62 -17.78 -5.30
N LEU A 229 -6.87 -16.53 -4.88
CA LEU A 229 -6.64 -15.35 -5.70
C LEU A 229 -5.16 -15.19 -6.06
N ASN A 230 -4.26 -15.39 -5.10
CA ASN A 230 -2.82 -15.38 -5.32
C ASN A 230 -2.35 -16.52 -6.24
N TRP A 231 -3.05 -17.66 -6.22
CA TRP A 231 -2.78 -18.75 -7.17
C TRP A 231 -3.31 -18.45 -8.58
N LEU A 232 -4.44 -17.74 -8.70
CA LEU A 232 -5.09 -17.44 -9.96
C LEU A 232 -4.42 -16.28 -10.72
N VAL A 233 -3.98 -15.26 -10.00
CA VAL A 233 -3.41 -14.03 -10.58
C VAL A 233 -1.89 -14.08 -10.49
N PRO A 234 -1.16 -14.24 -11.61
CA PRO A 234 0.30 -14.23 -11.58
C PRO A 234 0.82 -12.81 -11.31
N ASP A 235 1.87 -12.70 -10.50
CA ASP A 235 2.47 -11.42 -10.10
C ASP A 235 2.98 -10.57 -11.28
N VAL A 236 3.43 -11.23 -12.36
CA VAL A 236 3.93 -10.56 -13.56
C VAL A 236 2.99 -10.84 -14.74
N PRO A 237 2.46 -9.79 -15.41
CA PRO A 237 1.61 -9.98 -16.57
C PRO A 237 2.42 -10.52 -17.77
N LYS A 238 1.81 -11.42 -18.54
CA LYS A 238 2.45 -12.09 -19.71
C LYS A 238 3.00 -11.11 -20.74
N THR A 239 2.39 -9.94 -20.90
CA THR A 239 2.83 -8.90 -21.85
C THR A 239 4.22 -8.36 -21.50
N ILE A 240 4.48 -8.14 -20.22
CA ILE A 240 5.78 -7.67 -19.71
C ILE A 240 6.78 -8.82 -19.75
N GLN A 241 6.37 -10.03 -19.38
CA GLN A 241 7.21 -11.22 -19.48
C GLN A 241 7.73 -11.42 -20.91
N ASN A 242 6.84 -11.35 -21.91
CA ASN A 242 7.21 -11.46 -23.32
C ASN A 242 8.17 -10.35 -23.76
N LYS A 243 8.01 -9.11 -23.26
CA LYS A 243 8.93 -8.00 -23.55
C LYS A 243 10.30 -8.23 -22.93
N ILE A 244 10.36 -8.64 -21.66
CA ILE A 244 11.60 -8.98 -20.96
C ILE A 244 12.33 -10.11 -21.70
N ASP A 245 11.60 -11.16 -22.10
CA ASP A 245 12.17 -12.29 -22.82
C ASP A 245 12.63 -11.89 -24.23
N HIS A 246 11.92 -10.97 -24.89
CA HIS A 246 12.32 -10.43 -26.18
C HIS A 246 13.60 -9.57 -26.10
N GLU A 247 13.69 -8.66 -25.12
CA GLU A 247 14.89 -7.85 -24.87
C GLU A 247 16.07 -8.76 -24.52
N ARG A 248 15.87 -9.76 -23.65
CA ARG A 248 16.90 -10.76 -23.32
C ARG A 248 17.37 -11.55 -24.54
N TYR A 249 16.46 -11.91 -25.46
CA TYR A 249 16.82 -12.60 -26.69
C TYR A 249 17.66 -11.74 -27.62
N ILE A 250 17.28 -10.46 -27.82
CA ILE A 250 18.06 -9.51 -28.63
C ILE A 250 19.46 -9.35 -28.04
N ASP A 251 19.54 -9.10 -26.74
CA ASP A 251 20.78 -8.96 -25.98
C ASP A 251 21.70 -10.17 -26.13
N GLN A 252 21.15 -11.39 -26.05
CA GLN A 252 21.91 -12.62 -26.24
C GLN A 252 22.43 -12.70 -27.68
N ARG A 253 21.55 -12.47 -28.67
CA ARG A 253 21.91 -12.51 -30.08
C ARG A 253 23.04 -11.53 -30.41
N GLU A 254 22.98 -10.30 -29.90
CA GLU A 254 24.04 -9.31 -30.09
C GLU A 254 25.38 -9.79 -29.50
N ARG A 255 25.38 -10.34 -28.28
CA ARG A 255 26.58 -10.92 -27.67
C ARG A 255 27.18 -12.04 -28.52
N TRP A 256 26.36 -12.98 -29.01
CA TRP A 256 26.82 -14.06 -29.88
C TRP A 256 27.42 -13.54 -31.19
N THR A 257 26.81 -12.53 -31.80
CA THR A 257 27.35 -11.92 -33.03
C THR A 257 28.69 -11.21 -32.79
N HIS A 258 28.85 -10.52 -31.66
CA HIS A 258 30.12 -9.88 -31.31
C HIS A 258 31.22 -10.92 -31.09
N GLU A 259 30.94 -11.98 -30.33
CA GLU A 259 31.92 -13.05 -30.05
C GLU A 259 32.38 -13.77 -31.31
N THR A 260 31.43 -14.18 -32.17
CA THR A 260 31.75 -14.83 -33.45
C THR A 260 32.52 -13.92 -34.41
N THR A 261 32.24 -12.62 -34.38
CA THR A 261 32.98 -11.65 -35.20
C THR A 261 34.42 -11.48 -34.69
N ASP A 262 34.61 -11.38 -33.38
CA ASP A 262 35.93 -11.31 -32.74
C ASP A 262 36.78 -12.57 -33.01
N GLU A 263 36.18 -13.76 -32.99
CA GLU A 263 36.88 -15.00 -33.35
C GLU A 263 37.35 -14.99 -34.81
N LYS A 264 36.50 -14.53 -35.74
CA LYS A 264 36.89 -14.39 -37.16
C LYS A 264 38.03 -13.39 -37.33
N PHE A 265 38.01 -12.28 -36.61
CA PHE A 265 39.11 -11.30 -36.64
C PHE A 265 40.42 -11.89 -36.12
N LYS A 266 40.39 -12.67 -35.03
CA LYS A 266 41.57 -13.36 -34.50
C LYS A 266 42.14 -14.37 -35.51
N GLN A 267 41.28 -15.18 -36.14
CA GLN A 267 41.72 -16.13 -37.16
C GLN A 267 42.31 -15.42 -38.38
N ALA A 268 41.66 -14.36 -38.87
CA ALA A 268 42.18 -13.56 -39.98
C ALA A 268 43.57 -12.96 -39.67
N ALA A 269 43.77 -12.45 -38.45
CA ALA A 269 45.07 -11.94 -38.00
C ALA A 269 46.16 -13.03 -37.95
N VAL A 270 45.83 -14.23 -37.46
CA VAL A 270 46.76 -15.37 -37.46
C VAL A 270 47.11 -15.79 -38.89
N THR A 271 46.12 -15.86 -39.79
CA THR A 271 46.36 -16.22 -41.19
C THR A 271 47.18 -15.17 -41.93
N SER A 272 46.94 -13.87 -41.69
CA SER A 272 47.72 -12.81 -42.33
C SER A 272 49.16 -12.79 -41.82
N GLU A 273 49.39 -13.03 -40.53
CA GLU A 273 50.73 -13.18 -39.97
C GLU A 273 51.46 -14.41 -40.54
N ALA A 274 50.77 -15.55 -40.68
CA ALA A 274 51.32 -16.75 -41.29
C ALA A 274 51.70 -16.54 -42.77
N ILE A 275 50.83 -15.88 -43.55
CA ILE A 275 51.12 -15.53 -44.95
C ILE A 275 52.33 -14.59 -45.04
N SER A 276 52.40 -13.58 -44.16
CA SER A 276 53.53 -12.64 -44.13
C SER A 276 54.85 -13.34 -43.78
N ARG A 277 54.84 -14.31 -42.85
CA ARG A 277 56.00 -15.15 -42.53
C ARG A 277 56.43 -16.03 -43.71
N MET A 278 55.50 -16.68 -44.39
CA MET A 278 55.79 -17.51 -45.58
C MET A 278 56.42 -16.68 -46.71
N PHE A 279 55.90 -15.47 -46.95
CA PHE A 279 56.44 -14.57 -47.97
C PHE A 279 57.87 -14.10 -47.66
N ARG A 280 58.19 -13.85 -46.39
CA ARG A 280 59.57 -13.53 -45.93
C ARG A 280 60.54 -14.69 -46.17
N ILE A 281 60.12 -15.93 -45.91
CA ILE A 281 60.95 -17.13 -46.13
C ILE A 281 61.21 -17.34 -47.63
N SER A 282 60.20 -17.14 -48.48
CA SER A 282 60.32 -17.31 -49.94
C SER A 282 61.23 -16.27 -50.63
N THR A 283 61.48 -15.12 -50.00
CA THR A 283 62.18 -13.99 -50.66
C THR A 283 63.62 -13.79 -50.20
N ASN A 284 64.13 -14.57 -49.24
CA ASN A 284 65.49 -14.43 -48.67
C ASN A 284 65.86 -12.96 -48.35
N LEU A 285 64.90 -12.15 -47.88
CA LEU A 285 65.20 -10.78 -47.44
C LEU A 285 65.89 -10.84 -46.07
N PRO A 286 67.10 -10.26 -45.90
CA PRO A 286 67.72 -10.15 -44.59
C PRO A 286 66.94 -9.17 -43.71
N ASN A 287 67.02 -9.35 -42.39
CA ASN A 287 66.43 -8.48 -41.37
C ASN A 287 66.94 -7.04 -41.52
N SER A 288 66.29 -6.24 -42.35
CA SER A 288 66.35 -4.79 -42.25
C SER A 288 65.02 -4.27 -41.76
N THR A 289 65.13 -3.45 -40.73
CA THR A 289 64.09 -2.72 -40.02
C THR A 289 63.12 -2.02 -40.97
N LEU A 290 61.97 -2.62 -41.20
CA LEU A 290 60.76 -1.88 -41.52
C LEU A 290 59.95 -1.78 -40.23
N GLU A 291 60.15 -0.67 -39.52
CA GLU A 291 59.11 -0.11 -38.66
C GLU A 291 57.81 -0.10 -39.45
N THR A 292 56.90 -1.01 -39.13
CA THR A 292 55.50 -0.85 -39.51
C THR A 292 54.96 0.32 -38.70
N LYS A 293 55.11 1.53 -39.23
CA LYS A 293 54.12 2.59 -39.09
C LYS A 293 52.83 2.06 -39.69
N ASP A 294 52.07 1.32 -38.89
CA ASP A 294 50.62 1.22 -38.97
C ASP A 294 50.17 0.48 -37.72
N LYS A 295 50.10 1.27 -36.65
CA LYS A 295 49.31 0.96 -35.47
C LYS A 295 47.89 0.72 -35.99
N PRO A 296 47.25 -0.45 -35.74
CA PRO A 296 45.81 -0.54 -35.99
C PRO A 296 45.17 0.62 -35.22
N PRO A 297 44.10 1.26 -35.75
CA PRO A 297 43.48 2.35 -35.04
C PRO A 297 43.20 1.84 -33.64
N THR A 298 43.84 2.47 -32.66
CA THR A 298 43.54 2.25 -31.26
C THR A 298 42.05 2.51 -31.17
N GLN A 299 41.24 1.45 -31.16
CA GLN A 299 39.87 1.59 -30.69
C GLN A 299 40.09 2.09 -29.28
N ARG A 300 39.79 3.38 -29.08
CA ARG A 300 39.62 3.91 -27.74
C ARG A 300 38.78 2.88 -27.03
N PRO A 301 39.17 2.40 -25.84
CA PRO A 301 38.22 1.62 -25.06
C PRO A 301 36.97 2.47 -25.02
N VAL A 302 35.88 1.96 -25.57
CA VAL A 302 34.57 2.47 -25.20
C VAL A 302 34.57 2.23 -23.71
N GLN A 303 34.84 3.30 -22.97
CA GLN A 303 34.60 3.39 -21.56
C GLN A 303 33.14 3.00 -21.42
N ARG A 304 32.88 1.71 -21.16
CA ARG A 304 31.69 1.32 -20.44
C ARG A 304 31.78 2.17 -19.19
N LYS A 305 30.93 3.19 -19.10
CA LYS A 305 30.50 3.70 -17.81
C LYS A 305 29.97 2.48 -17.07
N ASN A 306 30.84 1.86 -16.30
CA ASN A 306 30.44 1.04 -15.17
C ASN A 306 29.69 2.01 -14.26
N ASN A 307 28.37 2.12 -14.44
CA ASN A 307 27.50 2.44 -13.32
C ASN A 307 27.49 1.20 -12.40
N ARG A 308 28.64 0.91 -11.77
CA ARG A 308 28.63 0.39 -10.41
C ARG A 308 28.25 1.58 -9.57
N ILE A 309 26.98 1.66 -9.21
CA ILE A 309 26.56 2.41 -8.04
C ILE A 309 27.35 1.78 -6.89
N GLY A 310 28.34 2.53 -6.39
CA GLY A 310 28.99 2.21 -5.15
C GLY A 310 27.92 2.24 -4.07
N VAL A 311 27.67 1.08 -3.46
CA VAL A 311 27.14 1.03 -2.10
C VAL A 311 28.26 1.58 -1.22
N SER A 312 28.21 2.88 -0.97
CA SER A 312 28.93 3.47 0.16
C SER A 312 28.20 3.02 1.42
N ARG A 313 28.79 2.02 2.08
CA ARG A 313 28.63 1.81 3.52
C ARG A 313 29.04 3.13 4.19
N ILE A 314 28.07 3.85 4.74
CA ILE A 314 28.31 4.89 5.74
C ILE A 314 27.93 4.22 7.05
N ASP A 315 28.95 3.97 7.86
CA ASP A 315 28.81 3.72 9.28
C ASP A 315 28.46 5.07 9.93
N GLU A 316 27.23 5.19 10.44
CA GLU A 316 26.80 5.85 11.69
C GLU A 316 25.28 5.70 11.85
#